data_AF-X0SQZ0-F1
#
_entry.id   AF-X0SQZ0-F1
#
_cell.length_a   1.000
_cell.length_b   1.000
_cell.length_c   1.000
_cell.angle_alpha   90.00
_cell.angle_beta   90.00
_cell.angle_gamma   90.00
#
_symmetry.space_group_name_H-M   'P 1'
#
loop_
_entity.id
_entity.type
_entity.pdbx_description
1 polymer ?
#
loop_
_entity_poly.entity_id
_entity_poly.type
_entity_poly.pdbx_seq_one_letter_code
_entity_poly.pdbx_strand_id
1 'polypeptide(L)'
;MNEAEGTRGGGRYRLADHPWAALPIFIVALVVLLVLVGAVFTAAGQQPGGPLQWALANVLLLFVVTPFVLGLPKGRKGLAAYLDDIRLSRIRPVLPLVLLGLSCWVILALCQGLGTVVYRLTEGKDISLAFLLSVWDLRGSLPPRSAELLVSLPSAFEEVAFRGVVITLFMSRYRRNASIVISTAAFGALHLLNLAGGGQDPVWVLGQVGWAFLMGLMYGYLFIKSDSLLPGMILHYLG
;
A
#
# COMPACT_ATOMS: atom_id res chain seq x y z
N MET A 1 -48.95 13.80 28.29
CA MET A 1 -48.69 14.38 26.96
C MET A 1 -47.23 14.14 26.61
N ASN A 2 -46.98 13.04 25.91
CA ASN A 2 -45.79 12.84 25.11
C ASN A 2 -45.96 13.69 23.84
N GLU A 3 -44.89 14.35 23.41
CA GLU A 3 -44.42 14.44 22.02
C GLU A 3 -43.38 15.56 21.92
N ALA A 4 -42.11 15.16 21.96
CA ALA A 4 -41.04 15.90 21.33
C ALA A 4 -40.31 14.90 20.43
N GLU A 5 -40.94 14.56 19.31
CA GLU A 5 -40.25 13.96 18.18
C GLU A 5 -39.22 14.97 17.67
N GLY A 6 -38.00 14.81 18.16
CA GLY A 6 -36.82 15.43 17.60
C GLY A 6 -36.67 14.98 16.15
N THR A 7 -36.99 15.89 15.24
CA THR A 7 -36.66 15.87 13.82
C THR A 7 -35.36 15.08 13.53
N ARG A 8 -35.51 13.85 13.03
CA ARG A 8 -34.41 13.11 12.42
C ARG A 8 -34.09 13.78 11.09
N GLY A 9 -33.26 14.83 11.13
CA GLY A 9 -32.68 15.43 9.94
C GLY A 9 -31.99 14.34 9.12
N GLY A 10 -32.49 14.09 7.92
CA GLY A 10 -31.94 13.12 6.98
C GLY A 10 -30.52 13.51 6.60
N GLY A 11 -29.53 12.98 7.32
CA GLY A 11 -28.12 13.17 7.02
C GLY A 11 -27.82 12.67 5.61
N ARG A 12 -27.28 13.54 4.75
CA ARG A 12 -26.82 13.18 3.41
C ARG A 12 -25.86 12.00 3.53
N TYR A 13 -26.10 10.91 2.79
CA TYR A 13 -25.25 9.70 2.82
C TYR A 13 -23.78 10.05 2.59
N ARG A 14 -22.90 9.56 3.47
CA ARG A 14 -21.45 9.77 3.41
C ARG A 14 -20.74 8.43 3.38
N LEU A 15 -20.02 8.17 2.29
CA LEU A 15 -19.32 6.89 2.10
C LEU A 15 -18.31 6.59 3.24
N ALA A 16 -17.67 7.62 3.78
CA ALA A 16 -16.74 7.52 4.92
C ALA A 16 -17.37 6.89 6.19
N ASP A 17 -18.69 6.99 6.37
CA ASP A 17 -19.38 6.43 7.53
C ASP A 17 -19.72 4.93 7.35
N HIS A 18 -19.44 4.37 6.16
CA HIS A 18 -19.72 3.00 5.74
C HIS A 18 -18.45 2.29 5.21
N PRO A 19 -17.48 1.97 6.08
CA PRO A 19 -16.16 1.48 5.67
C PRO A 19 -16.20 0.21 4.79
N TRP A 20 -17.15 -0.69 5.04
CA TRP A 20 -17.34 -1.91 4.24
C TRP A 20 -17.91 -1.68 2.84
N ALA A 21 -18.66 -0.59 2.63
CA ALA A 21 -19.06 -0.18 1.29
C ALA A 21 -17.95 0.62 0.59
N ALA A 22 -17.25 1.46 1.35
CA ALA A 22 -16.16 2.29 0.88
C ALA A 22 -14.98 1.50 0.32
N LEU A 23 -14.59 0.40 0.97
CA LEU A 23 -13.45 -0.42 0.56
C LEU A 23 -13.60 -1.02 -0.87
N PRO A 24 -14.67 -1.76 -1.20
CA PRO A 24 -14.83 -2.29 -2.56
C PRO A 24 -15.00 -1.17 -3.59
N ILE A 25 -15.67 -0.05 -3.25
CA ILE A 25 -15.79 1.11 -4.15
C ILE A 25 -14.41 1.72 -4.44
N PHE A 26 -13.56 1.85 -3.42
CA PHE A 26 -12.18 2.33 -3.57
C PHE A 26 -11.35 1.40 -4.47
N ILE A 27 -11.46 0.07 -4.29
CA ILE A 27 -10.78 -0.92 -5.13
C ILE A 27 -11.27 -0.87 -6.58
N VAL A 28 -12.58 -0.77 -6.80
CA VAL A 28 -13.16 -0.63 -8.15
C VAL A 28 -12.68 0.67 -8.80
N ALA A 29 -12.61 1.77 -8.05
CA ALA A 29 -12.09 3.04 -8.56
C ALA A 29 -10.62 2.93 -9.01
N LEU A 30 -9.78 2.17 -8.27
CA LEU A 30 -8.41 1.87 -8.68
C LEU A 30 -8.38 1.14 -10.04
N VAL A 31 -9.14 0.05 -10.18
CA VAL A 31 -9.17 -0.74 -11.42
C VAL A 31 -9.68 0.11 -12.59
N VAL A 32 -10.75 0.87 -12.39
CA VAL A 32 -11.30 1.78 -13.42
C VAL A 32 -10.26 2.80 -13.85
N LEU A 33 -9.54 3.44 -12.91
CA LEU A 33 -8.50 4.40 -13.25
C LEU A 33 -7.32 3.76 -13.98
N LEU A 34 -6.91 2.56 -13.60
CA LEU A 34 -5.85 1.82 -14.32
C LEU A 34 -6.23 1.55 -15.77
N VAL A 35 -7.48 1.15 -16.02
CA VAL A 35 -8.02 0.91 -17.37
C VAL A 35 -8.13 2.22 -18.16
N LEU A 36 -8.68 3.28 -17.57
CA LEU A 36 -8.85 4.57 -18.23
C LEU A 36 -7.51 5.20 -18.61
N VAL A 37 -6.55 5.22 -17.69
CA VAL A 37 -5.21 5.75 -17.98
C VAL A 37 -4.51 4.88 -19.03
N GLY A 38 -4.66 3.54 -18.97
CA GLY A 38 -4.13 2.65 -20.00
C GLY A 38 -4.72 2.88 -21.40
N ALA A 39 -6.02 3.16 -21.47
CA ALA A 39 -6.68 3.52 -22.73
C ALA A 39 -6.12 4.83 -23.31
N VAL A 40 -5.84 5.83 -22.47
CA VAL A 40 -5.20 7.09 -22.89
C VAL A 40 -3.80 6.84 -23.44
N PHE A 41 -3.00 6.00 -22.77
CA PHE A 41 -1.66 5.63 -23.27
C PHE A 41 -1.74 4.94 -24.63
N THR A 42 -2.66 3.98 -24.77
CA THR A 42 -2.88 3.25 -26.01
C THR A 42 -3.29 4.21 -27.14
N ALA A 43 -4.21 5.13 -26.87
CA ALA A 43 -4.64 6.15 -27.85
C ALA A 43 -3.51 7.11 -28.24
N ALA A 44 -2.53 7.33 -27.36
CA ALA A 44 -1.33 8.11 -27.62
C ALA A 44 -0.20 7.29 -28.30
N GLY A 45 -0.46 6.05 -28.70
CA GLY A 45 0.54 5.16 -29.32
C GLY A 45 1.60 4.64 -28.35
N GLN A 46 1.36 4.73 -27.03
CA GLN A 46 2.25 4.23 -25.99
C GLN A 46 1.79 2.84 -25.52
N GLN A 47 2.75 1.97 -25.18
CA GLN A 47 2.44 0.66 -24.60
C GLN A 47 1.86 0.82 -23.19
N PRO A 48 0.66 0.29 -22.91
CA PRO A 48 0.08 0.33 -21.57
C PRO A 48 0.81 -0.65 -20.62
N GLY A 49 0.65 -0.43 -19.32
CA GLY A 49 1.16 -1.28 -18.25
C GLY A 49 2.51 -0.87 -17.67
N GLY A 50 3.13 0.20 -18.18
CA GLY A 50 4.40 0.71 -17.67
C GLY A 50 4.30 1.44 -16.31
N PRO A 51 5.42 1.63 -15.58
CA PRO A 51 5.44 2.29 -14.27
C PRO A 51 4.80 3.68 -14.23
N LEU A 52 4.94 4.45 -15.33
CA LEU A 52 4.34 5.78 -15.43
C LEU A 52 2.81 5.75 -15.45
N GLN A 53 2.19 4.80 -16.16
CA GLN A 53 0.74 4.61 -16.14
C GLN A 53 0.26 4.28 -14.73
N TRP A 54 0.94 3.33 -14.06
CA TRP A 54 0.61 2.93 -12.69
C TRP A 54 0.73 4.09 -11.71
N ALA A 55 1.81 4.87 -11.80
CA ALA A 55 2.00 6.05 -10.96
C ALA A 55 0.90 7.09 -11.20
N LEU A 56 0.56 7.37 -12.46
CA LEU A 56 -0.48 8.35 -12.79
C LEU A 56 -1.86 7.92 -12.29
N ALA A 57 -2.23 6.65 -12.47
CA ALA A 57 -3.50 6.12 -11.96
C ALA A 57 -3.58 6.22 -10.43
N ASN A 58 -2.50 5.89 -9.72
CA ASN A 58 -2.44 6.02 -8.26
C ASN A 58 -2.49 7.47 -7.79
N VAL A 59 -1.79 8.39 -8.45
CA VAL A 59 -1.84 9.82 -8.11
C VAL A 59 -3.26 10.36 -8.27
N LEU A 60 -3.93 10.03 -9.38
CA LEU A 60 -5.32 10.43 -9.60
C LEU A 60 -6.26 9.81 -8.55
N LEU A 61 -6.09 8.53 -8.24
CA LEU A 61 -6.90 7.87 -7.22
C LEU A 61 -6.72 8.54 -5.85
N LEU A 62 -5.48 8.65 -5.39
CA LEU A 62 -5.16 8.96 -4.00
C LEU A 62 -5.24 10.45 -3.69
N PHE A 63 -4.97 11.33 -4.65
CA PHE A 63 -4.92 12.77 -4.42
C PHE A 63 -6.06 13.55 -5.10
N VAL A 64 -6.86 12.90 -5.95
CA VAL A 64 -8.02 13.53 -6.61
C VAL A 64 -9.32 12.80 -6.28
N VAL A 65 -9.46 11.54 -6.69
CA VAL A 65 -10.73 10.80 -6.57
C VAL A 65 -11.06 10.51 -5.10
N THR A 66 -10.10 10.02 -4.32
CA THR A 66 -10.31 9.66 -2.92
C THR A 66 -10.77 10.84 -2.04
N PRO A 67 -10.07 11.98 -2.00
CA PRO A 67 -10.49 13.10 -1.16
C PRO A 67 -11.71 13.86 -1.69
N PHE A 68 -11.84 14.07 -3.01
CA PHE A 68 -12.84 14.99 -3.56
C PHE A 68 -14.09 14.30 -4.11
N VAL A 69 -13.95 13.11 -4.69
CA VAL A 69 -15.09 12.36 -5.24
C VAL A 69 -15.68 11.46 -4.16
N LEU A 70 -14.86 10.54 -3.62
CA LEU A 70 -15.28 9.55 -2.62
C LEU A 70 -15.43 10.16 -1.22
N GLY A 71 -14.68 11.21 -0.91
CA GLY A 71 -14.69 11.84 0.41
C GLY A 71 -14.15 10.92 1.50
N LEU A 72 -13.10 10.15 1.20
CA LEU A 72 -12.44 9.26 2.15
C LEU A 72 -11.15 9.89 2.72
N PRO A 73 -10.68 9.48 3.91
CA PRO A 73 -11.33 8.53 4.82
C PRO A 73 -12.35 9.16 5.78
N LYS A 74 -12.39 10.49 5.93
CA LYS A 74 -13.21 11.18 6.96
C LYS A 74 -14.19 12.22 6.40
N GLY A 75 -14.69 12.02 5.19
CA GLY A 75 -15.53 12.99 4.46
C GLY A 75 -14.72 13.90 3.54
N ARG A 76 -15.44 14.69 2.73
CA ARG A 76 -14.83 15.68 1.83
C ARG A 76 -14.21 16.82 2.64
N LYS A 77 -12.93 17.07 2.41
CA LYS A 77 -12.14 18.13 3.04
C LYS A 77 -11.13 18.69 2.03
N GLY A 78 -10.51 19.82 2.37
CA GLY A 78 -9.38 20.34 1.60
C GLY A 78 -8.17 19.39 1.66
N LEU A 79 -7.30 19.48 0.64
CA LEU A 79 -6.15 18.57 0.47
C LEU A 79 -5.26 18.51 1.72
N ALA A 80 -4.93 19.65 2.33
CA ALA A 80 -4.08 19.69 3.53
C ALA A 80 -4.66 18.89 4.70
N ALA A 81 -5.97 18.99 4.94
CA ALA A 81 -6.65 18.25 5.99
C ALA A 81 -6.73 16.75 5.66
N TYR A 82 -6.92 16.40 4.38
CA TYR A 82 -6.85 15.01 3.93
C TYR A 82 -5.45 14.42 4.15
N LEU A 83 -4.39 15.14 3.76
CA LEU A 83 -3.00 14.70 3.94
C LEU A 83 -2.63 14.51 5.42
N ASP A 84 -3.18 15.33 6.32
CA ASP A 84 -3.03 15.11 7.77
C ASP A 84 -3.84 13.92 8.27
N ASP A 85 -5.08 13.76 7.79
CA ASP A 85 -5.94 12.63 8.17
C ASP A 85 -5.29 11.27 7.86
N ILE A 86 -4.63 11.16 6.71
CA ILE A 86 -3.88 9.96 6.30
C ILE A 86 -2.43 9.93 6.82
N ARG A 87 -2.03 10.92 7.63
CA ARG A 87 -0.70 11.07 8.25
C ARG A 87 0.46 11.19 7.25
N LEU A 88 0.19 11.64 6.03
CA LEU A 88 1.23 11.88 5.03
C LEU A 88 2.03 13.15 5.35
N SER A 89 1.38 14.17 5.92
CA SER A 89 2.04 15.41 6.34
C SER A 89 2.81 15.30 7.67
N ARG A 90 2.60 14.21 8.42
CA ARG A 90 3.19 13.98 9.75
C ARG A 90 4.61 13.41 9.64
N ILE A 91 5.52 14.21 9.10
CA ILE A 91 6.91 13.80 8.83
C ILE A 91 7.90 14.27 9.90
N ARG A 92 7.44 14.91 10.98
CA ARG A 92 8.31 15.37 12.07
C ARG A 92 8.19 14.45 13.29
N PRO A 93 9.32 14.10 13.95
CA PRO A 93 10.70 14.44 13.59
C PRO A 93 11.24 13.59 12.43
N VAL A 94 11.82 14.23 11.40
CA VAL A 94 12.21 13.56 10.14
C VAL A 94 13.28 12.48 10.37
N LEU A 95 14.37 12.83 11.04
CA LEU A 95 15.50 11.91 11.21
C LEU A 95 15.12 10.61 11.95
N PRO A 96 14.43 10.64 13.10
CA PRO A 96 13.96 9.41 13.75
C PRO A 96 13.03 8.56 12.89
N LEU A 97 12.14 9.17 12.10
CA LEU A 97 11.23 8.44 11.22
C LEU A 97 11.98 7.77 10.06
N VAL A 98 12.97 8.45 9.49
CA VAL A 98 13.84 7.90 8.45
C VAL A 98 14.68 6.75 9.01
N LEU A 99 15.33 6.94 10.15
CA LEU A 99 16.12 5.89 10.80
C LEU A 99 15.27 4.68 11.18
N LEU A 100 14.03 4.91 11.61
CA LEU A 100 13.08 3.83 11.88
C LEU A 100 12.76 3.03 10.61
N GLY A 101 12.44 3.69 9.50
CA GLY A 101 12.19 3.02 8.22
C GLY A 101 13.41 2.23 7.73
N LEU A 102 14.60 2.85 7.75
CA LEU A 102 15.85 2.23 7.33
C LEU A 102 16.26 1.05 8.22
N SER A 103 16.11 1.16 9.54
CA SER A 103 16.42 0.05 10.45
C SER A 103 15.49 -1.14 10.25
N CYS A 104 14.19 -0.91 10.05
CA CYS A 104 13.26 -1.97 9.68
C CYS A 104 13.64 -2.62 8.35
N TRP A 105 14.10 -1.83 7.37
CA TRP A 105 14.52 -2.35 6.07
C TRP A 105 15.78 -3.21 6.19
N VAL A 106 16.79 -2.78 6.95
CA VAL A 106 18.00 -3.58 7.21
C VAL A 106 17.63 -4.91 7.85
N ILE A 107 16.73 -4.91 8.84
CA ILE A 107 16.27 -6.16 9.47
C ILE A 107 15.58 -7.06 8.43
N LEU A 108 14.68 -6.51 7.62
CA LEU A 108 13.97 -7.26 6.58
C LEU A 108 14.94 -7.87 5.56
N ALA A 109 15.89 -7.08 5.04
CA ALA A 109 16.88 -7.52 4.08
C ALA A 109 17.78 -8.63 4.66
N LEU A 110 18.18 -8.51 5.93
CA LEU A 110 18.94 -9.57 6.62
C LEU A 110 18.10 -10.85 6.78
N CYS A 111 16.83 -10.73 7.14
CA CYS A 111 15.92 -11.87 7.23
C CYS A 111 15.70 -12.55 5.88
N GLN A 112 15.52 -11.78 4.80
CA GLN A 112 15.38 -12.30 3.43
C GLN A 112 16.67 -12.98 2.95
N GLY A 113 17.82 -12.37 3.19
CA GLY A 113 19.11 -12.95 2.85
C GLY A 113 19.37 -14.26 3.59
N LEU A 114 19.11 -14.29 4.90
CA LEU A 114 19.21 -15.50 5.71
C LEU A 114 18.21 -16.57 5.26
N GLY A 115 16.95 -16.19 4.98
CA GLY A 115 15.93 -17.10 4.46
C GLY A 115 16.36 -17.74 3.14
N THR A 116 16.99 -16.99 2.26
CA THR A 116 17.53 -17.50 0.99
C THR A 116 18.67 -18.51 1.22
N VAL A 117 19.55 -18.26 2.18
CA VAL A 117 20.61 -19.20 2.59
C VAL A 117 20.00 -20.49 3.16
N VAL A 118 19.04 -20.37 4.09
CA VAL A 118 18.35 -21.52 4.70
C VAL A 118 17.63 -22.35 3.65
N TYR A 119 16.87 -21.71 2.75
CA TYR A 119 16.18 -22.39 1.67
C TYR A 119 17.15 -23.16 0.76
N ARG A 120 18.29 -22.55 0.41
CA ARG A 120 19.33 -23.21 -0.38
C ARG A 120 19.91 -24.45 0.32
N LEU A 121 20.13 -24.37 1.64
CA LEU A 121 20.57 -25.51 2.44
C LEU A 121 19.52 -26.64 2.46
N THR A 122 18.23 -26.31 2.58
CA THR A 122 17.15 -27.31 2.56
C THR A 122 17.03 -28.04 1.21
N GLU A 123 17.49 -27.41 0.14
CA GLU A 123 17.58 -28.00 -1.20
C GLU A 123 18.85 -28.84 -1.40
N GLY A 124 19.71 -28.96 -0.38
CA GLY A 124 20.99 -29.68 -0.46
C GLY A 124 22.03 -29.01 -1.37
N LYS A 125 21.88 -27.71 -1.64
CA LYS A 125 22.78 -26.95 -2.52
C LYS A 125 23.90 -26.30 -1.71
N ASP A 126 25.11 -26.27 -2.28
CA ASP A 126 26.28 -25.67 -1.63
C ASP A 126 26.16 -24.16 -1.43
N ILE A 127 26.73 -23.67 -0.31
CA ILE A 127 26.87 -22.25 0.01
C ILE A 127 28.27 -21.78 -0.40
N SER A 128 28.39 -21.25 -1.62
CA SER A 128 29.63 -20.65 -2.11
C SER A 128 29.71 -19.16 -1.80
N LEU A 129 30.93 -18.60 -1.78
CA LEU A 129 31.12 -17.16 -1.63
C LEU A 129 30.43 -16.39 -2.77
N ALA A 130 30.46 -16.92 -4.00
CA ALA A 130 29.77 -16.31 -5.14
C ALA A 130 28.25 -16.23 -4.91
N PHE A 131 27.65 -17.29 -4.35
CA PHE A 131 26.23 -17.27 -3.96
C PHE A 131 25.98 -16.23 -2.87
N LEU A 132 26.79 -16.21 -1.81
CA LEU A 132 26.63 -15.23 -0.74
C LEU A 132 26.74 -13.80 -1.27
N LEU A 133 27.70 -13.50 -2.14
CA LEU A 133 27.80 -12.17 -2.74
C LEU A 133 26.59 -11.84 -3.63
N SER A 134 25.99 -12.83 -4.31
CA SER A 134 24.81 -12.60 -5.15
C SER A 134 23.53 -12.27 -4.37
N VAL A 135 23.39 -12.77 -3.13
CA VAL A 135 22.22 -12.48 -2.28
C VAL A 135 22.19 -11.01 -1.84
N TRP A 136 23.35 -10.36 -1.79
CA TRP A 136 23.49 -8.93 -1.44
C TRP A 136 23.94 -8.08 -2.64
N ASP A 137 23.68 -8.51 -3.87
CA ASP A 137 24.01 -7.71 -5.06
C ASP A 137 23.04 -6.53 -5.22
N LEU A 138 23.47 -5.34 -4.79
CA LEU A 138 22.70 -4.10 -4.87
C LEU A 138 22.91 -3.32 -6.18
N ARG A 139 23.63 -3.87 -7.17
CA ARG A 139 23.98 -3.14 -8.40
C ARG A 139 22.76 -2.75 -9.24
N GLY A 140 21.65 -3.47 -9.14
CA GLY A 140 20.37 -3.13 -9.79
C GLY A 140 19.59 -2.04 -9.07
N SER A 141 19.78 -1.92 -7.75
CA SER A 141 19.02 -1.01 -6.91
C SER A 141 19.71 0.36 -6.73
N LEU A 142 21.01 0.47 -7.07
CA LEU A 142 21.80 1.69 -6.94
C LEU A 142 22.07 2.41 -8.29
N PRO A 143 22.22 3.75 -8.29
CA PRO A 143 22.62 4.49 -9.48
C PRO A 143 23.95 3.99 -10.07
N PRO A 144 24.15 4.01 -11.40
CA PRO A 144 23.25 4.58 -12.42
C PRO A 144 22.19 3.61 -12.95
N ARG A 145 22.13 2.36 -12.48
CA ARG A 145 21.20 1.31 -12.98
C ARG A 145 19.87 1.25 -12.21
N SER A 146 19.50 2.35 -11.57
CA SER A 146 18.40 2.44 -10.61
C SER A 146 17.00 2.49 -11.23
N ALA A 147 16.75 1.80 -12.34
CA ALA A 147 15.39 1.66 -12.88
C ALA A 147 14.44 1.08 -11.81
N GLU A 148 14.97 0.28 -10.89
CA GLU A 148 14.27 -0.24 -9.71
C GLU A 148 13.67 0.85 -8.82
N LEU A 149 14.30 2.04 -8.71
CA LEU A 149 13.72 3.16 -7.94
C LEU A 149 12.39 3.65 -8.55
N LEU A 150 12.24 3.59 -9.88
CA LEU A 150 10.97 3.93 -10.51
C LEU A 150 9.98 2.76 -10.42
N VAL A 151 10.46 1.51 -10.43
CA VAL A 151 9.64 0.30 -10.30
C VAL A 151 9.06 0.17 -8.89
N SER A 152 9.73 0.67 -7.84
CA SER A 152 9.24 0.63 -6.45
C SER A 152 8.29 1.76 -6.08
N LEU A 153 8.09 2.77 -6.95
CA LEU A 153 7.13 3.86 -6.69
C LEU A 153 5.70 3.39 -6.36
N PRO A 154 5.13 2.36 -7.02
CA PRO A 154 3.84 1.77 -6.65
C PRO A 154 3.76 1.37 -5.18
N SER A 155 4.82 0.79 -4.60
CA SER A 155 4.86 0.37 -3.20
C SER A 155 4.60 1.53 -2.24
N ALA A 156 5.12 2.73 -2.55
CA ALA A 156 4.88 3.94 -1.76
C ALA A 156 3.40 4.39 -1.86
N PHE A 157 2.78 4.27 -3.03
CA PHE A 157 1.36 4.58 -3.21
C PHE A 157 0.46 3.56 -2.53
N GLU A 158 0.84 2.29 -2.49
CA GLU A 158 0.12 1.25 -1.74
C GLU A 158 0.12 1.53 -0.24
N GLU A 159 1.21 2.10 0.32
CA GLU A 159 1.22 2.56 1.71
C GLU A 159 0.22 3.71 1.94
N VAL A 160 0.18 4.69 1.03
CA VAL A 160 -0.80 5.78 1.09
C VAL A 160 -2.23 5.24 1.00
N ALA A 161 -2.48 4.29 0.09
CA ALA A 161 -3.79 3.65 -0.09
C ALA A 161 -4.23 2.87 1.16
N PHE A 162 -3.42 1.91 1.60
CA PHE A 162 -3.86 0.97 2.63
C PHE A 162 -3.64 1.51 4.04
N ARG A 163 -2.46 2.07 4.33
CA ARG A 163 -2.16 2.55 5.69
C ARG A 163 -2.74 3.94 5.88
N GLY A 164 -2.59 4.80 4.89
CA GLY A 164 -3.13 6.14 4.91
C GLY A 164 -4.65 6.16 4.88
N VAL A 165 -5.26 5.62 3.82
CA VAL A 165 -6.72 5.70 3.61
C VAL A 165 -7.47 4.56 4.32
N VAL A 166 -7.18 3.30 4.01
CA VAL A 166 -7.99 2.16 4.48
C VAL A 166 -7.91 1.97 6.00
N ILE A 167 -6.73 1.95 6.63
CA ILE A 167 -6.64 1.86 8.10
C ILE A 167 -7.37 3.04 8.74
N THR A 168 -7.15 4.27 8.27
CA THR A 168 -7.81 5.47 8.83
C THR A 168 -9.33 5.42 8.70
N LEU A 169 -9.83 4.92 7.58
CA LEU A 169 -11.25 4.70 7.34
C LEU A 169 -11.84 3.71 8.36
N PHE A 170 -11.20 2.55 8.54
CA PHE A 170 -11.70 1.52 9.48
C PHE A 170 -11.52 1.91 10.95
N MET A 171 -10.54 2.75 11.30
CA MET A 171 -10.38 3.30 12.65
C MET A 171 -11.56 4.17 13.12
N SER A 172 -12.44 4.62 12.21
CA SER A 172 -13.68 5.32 12.58
C SER A 172 -14.69 4.41 13.30
N ARG A 173 -14.58 3.08 13.10
CA ARG A 173 -15.55 2.09 13.58
C ARG A 173 -14.94 0.94 14.38
N TYR A 174 -13.65 0.67 14.18
CA TYR A 174 -12.95 -0.46 14.78
C TYR A 174 -11.75 -0.01 15.61
N ARG A 175 -11.31 -0.88 16.52
CA ARG A 175 -10.07 -0.68 17.27
C ARG A 175 -8.87 -0.71 16.31
N ARG A 176 -7.76 -0.06 16.70
CA ARG A 176 -6.53 0.03 15.89
C ARG A 176 -6.07 -1.33 15.37
N ASN A 177 -5.98 -2.34 16.23
CA ASN A 177 -5.51 -3.68 15.84
C ASN A 177 -6.43 -4.34 14.82
N ALA A 178 -7.75 -4.21 14.97
CA ALA A 178 -8.71 -4.73 14.02
C ALA A 178 -8.63 -3.98 12.67
N SER A 179 -8.43 -2.66 12.71
CA SER A 179 -8.26 -1.84 11.50
C SER A 179 -7.01 -2.22 10.72
N ILE A 180 -5.91 -2.55 11.42
CA ILE A 180 -4.70 -3.12 10.81
C ILE A 180 -5.06 -4.43 10.12
N VAL A 181 -5.59 -5.42 10.84
CA VAL A 181 -5.89 -6.75 10.28
C VAL A 181 -6.84 -6.68 9.07
N ILE A 182 -7.87 -5.84 9.11
CA ILE A 182 -8.79 -5.66 7.99
C ILE A 182 -8.06 -5.07 6.78
N SER A 183 -7.28 -4.00 6.98
CA SER A 183 -6.54 -3.37 5.89
C SER A 183 -5.51 -4.31 5.27
N THR A 184 -4.85 -5.14 6.07
CA THR A 184 -3.80 -6.04 5.59
C THR A 184 -4.38 -7.26 4.90
N ALA A 185 -5.55 -7.74 5.36
CA ALA A 185 -6.33 -8.74 4.64
C ALA A 185 -6.80 -8.20 3.27
N ALA A 186 -7.28 -6.97 3.21
CA ALA A 186 -7.67 -6.33 1.94
C ALA A 186 -6.47 -6.15 0.99
N PHE A 187 -5.31 -5.73 1.53
CA PHE A 187 -4.07 -5.59 0.76
C PHE A 187 -3.57 -6.94 0.21
N GLY A 188 -3.56 -7.98 1.02
CA GLY A 188 -3.24 -9.33 0.58
C GLY A 188 -4.23 -9.82 -0.49
N ALA A 189 -5.53 -9.64 -0.27
CA ALA A 189 -6.57 -10.06 -1.20
C ALA A 189 -6.48 -9.38 -2.58
N LEU A 190 -5.97 -8.15 -2.68
CA LEU A 190 -5.76 -7.51 -3.99
C LEU A 190 -4.81 -8.29 -4.90
N HIS A 191 -3.86 -9.03 -4.33
CA HIS A 191 -2.92 -9.83 -5.12
C HIS A 191 -3.60 -11.00 -5.84
N LEU A 192 -4.81 -11.40 -5.42
CA LEU A 192 -5.61 -12.39 -6.16
C LEU A 192 -5.97 -11.91 -7.57
N LEU A 193 -5.95 -10.60 -7.84
CA LEU A 193 -6.14 -10.04 -9.18
C LEU A 193 -5.08 -10.53 -10.17
N ASN A 194 -3.91 -10.96 -9.69
CA ASN A 194 -2.85 -11.54 -10.53
C ASN A 194 -3.28 -12.87 -11.19
N LEU A 195 -4.31 -13.54 -10.67
CA LEU A 195 -4.90 -14.73 -11.30
C LEU A 195 -5.73 -14.38 -12.54
N ALA A 196 -6.31 -13.18 -12.62
CA ALA A 196 -7.19 -12.79 -13.72
C ALA A 196 -6.46 -12.64 -15.07
N GLY A 197 -5.12 -12.55 -15.05
CA GLY A 197 -4.28 -12.51 -16.25
C GLY A 197 -4.00 -13.88 -16.88
N GLY A 198 -4.42 -14.99 -16.27
CA GLY A 198 -4.33 -16.35 -16.82
C GLY A 198 -2.92 -16.96 -16.93
N GLY A 199 -1.86 -16.19 -16.63
CA GLY A 199 -0.46 -16.62 -16.81
C GLY A 199 0.32 -16.85 -15.51
N GLN A 200 -0.25 -16.56 -14.34
CA GLN A 200 0.44 -16.66 -13.05
C GLN A 200 0.14 -17.98 -12.35
N ASP A 201 1.18 -18.60 -11.78
CA ASP A 201 1.05 -19.82 -10.99
C ASP A 201 0.21 -19.57 -9.71
N PRO A 202 -0.86 -20.35 -9.45
CA PRO A 202 -1.72 -20.12 -8.30
C PRO A 202 -1.01 -20.23 -6.95
N VAL A 203 -0.04 -21.14 -6.81
CA VAL A 203 0.72 -21.30 -5.55
C VAL A 203 1.56 -20.05 -5.30
N TRP A 204 2.20 -19.52 -6.32
CA TRP A 204 2.93 -18.25 -6.25
C TRP A 204 2.03 -17.06 -5.90
N VAL A 205 0.81 -16.98 -6.44
CA VAL A 205 -0.14 -15.92 -6.08
C VAL A 205 -0.62 -16.06 -4.63
N LEU A 206 -0.93 -17.27 -4.17
CA LEU A 206 -1.28 -17.50 -2.77
C LEU A 206 -0.11 -17.16 -1.82
N GLY A 207 1.12 -17.45 -2.25
CA GLY A 207 2.34 -17.01 -1.57
C GLY A 207 2.42 -15.50 -1.42
N GLN A 208 2.12 -14.73 -2.47
CA GLN A 208 2.03 -13.27 -2.40
C GLN A 208 0.94 -12.79 -1.45
N VAL A 209 -0.26 -13.39 -1.48
CA VAL A 209 -1.35 -13.02 -0.56
C VAL A 209 -0.90 -13.17 0.90
N GLY A 210 -0.28 -14.31 1.22
CA GLY A 210 0.25 -14.57 2.57
C GLY A 210 1.38 -13.62 2.95
N TRP A 211 2.34 -13.40 2.05
CA TRP A 211 3.45 -12.47 2.25
C TRP A 211 2.96 -11.04 2.45
N ALA A 212 2.09 -10.53 1.57
CA ALA A 212 1.50 -9.20 1.64
C ALA A 212 0.66 -9.02 2.90
N PHE A 213 -0.04 -10.06 3.38
CA PHE A 213 -0.74 -10.01 4.66
C PHE A 213 0.23 -9.83 5.83
N LEU A 214 1.28 -10.65 5.92
CA LEU A 214 2.27 -10.62 7.00
C LEU A 214 3.05 -9.30 7.04
N MET A 215 3.58 -8.87 5.89
CA MET A 215 4.24 -7.57 5.74
C MET A 215 3.26 -6.43 6.01
N GLY A 216 2.02 -6.62 5.57
CA GLY A 216 0.86 -5.83 5.95
C GLY A 216 0.80 -5.49 7.43
N LEU A 217 0.82 -6.51 8.28
CA LEU A 217 0.71 -6.36 9.73
C LEU A 217 1.83 -5.47 10.28
N MET A 218 3.06 -5.69 9.81
CA MET A 218 4.21 -4.89 10.20
C MET A 218 4.06 -3.43 9.77
N TYR A 219 3.72 -3.17 8.51
CA TYR A 219 3.57 -1.81 8.00
C TYR A 219 2.41 -1.06 8.68
N GLY A 220 1.28 -1.75 8.92
CA GLY A 220 0.15 -1.19 9.66
C GLY A 220 0.48 -0.87 11.11
N TYR A 221 1.25 -1.73 11.79
CA TYR A 221 1.75 -1.46 13.13
C TYR A 221 2.70 -0.25 13.14
N LEU A 222 3.62 -0.19 12.19
CA LEU A 222 4.58 0.91 12.04
C LEU A 222 3.87 2.25 11.80
N PHE A 223 2.86 2.28 10.93
CA PHE A 223 1.99 3.44 10.70
C PHE A 223 1.28 3.92 11.97
N ILE A 224 0.70 3.00 12.74
CA ILE A 224 -0.01 3.34 13.97
C ILE A 224 0.95 3.88 15.04
N LYS A 225 2.13 3.26 15.19
CA LYS A 225 3.09 3.59 16.24
C LYS A 225 3.90 4.84 15.96
N SER A 226 4.30 5.06 14.71
CA SER A 226 5.06 6.25 14.31
C SER A 226 4.17 7.47 14.07
N ASP A 227 2.86 7.28 13.96
CA ASP A 227 1.90 8.33 13.56
C ASP A 227 2.27 8.99 12.22
N SER A 228 2.91 8.24 11.33
CA SER A 228 3.43 8.71 10.05
C SER A 228 3.38 7.60 8.99
N LEU A 229 3.21 7.99 7.73
CA LEU A 229 3.41 7.07 6.60
C LEU A 229 4.89 6.89 6.24
N LEU A 230 5.75 7.84 6.59
CA LEU A 230 7.12 7.90 6.10
C LEU A 230 7.93 6.62 6.38
N PRO A 231 7.94 6.05 7.60
CA PRO A 231 8.73 4.84 7.86
C PRO A 231 8.25 3.63 7.05
N GLY A 232 6.93 3.46 6.90
CA GLY A 232 6.33 2.39 6.10
C GLY A 232 6.62 2.53 4.62
N MET A 233 6.53 3.76 4.09
CA MET A 233 6.88 4.06 2.70
C MET A 233 8.35 3.76 2.41
N ILE A 234 9.27 4.16 3.27
CA ILE A 234 10.71 3.84 3.11
C ILE A 234 10.93 2.33 3.10
N LEU A 235 10.34 1.63 4.08
CA LEU A 235 10.50 0.19 4.24
C LEU A 235 9.97 -0.58 3.02
N HIS A 236 8.76 -0.25 2.56
CA HIS A 236 8.13 -0.94 1.43
C HIS A 236 8.72 -0.54 0.07
N TYR A 237 9.28 0.67 -0.04
CA TYR A 237 9.93 1.12 -1.26
C TYR A 237 11.30 0.46 -1.48
N LEU A 238 12.02 0.16 -0.39
CA LEU A 238 13.38 -0.40 -0.44
C LEU A 238 13.44 -1.93 -0.35
N GLY A 239 12.41 -2.59 0.18
CA GLY A 239 12.40 -4.04 0.45
C GLY A 239 11.39 -4.79 -0.40
#